data_AF-A0A0A1TWV2-F1
#
_entry.id   AF-A0A0A1TWV2-F1
#
_cell.length_a   1.000
_cell.length_b   1.000
_cell.length_c   1.000
_cell.angle_alpha   90.00
_cell.angle_beta   90.00
_cell.angle_gamma   90.00
#
_symmetry.space_group_name_H-M   'P 1'
#
loop_
_entity.id
_entity.type
_entity.pdbx_description
1 polymer ?
#
loop_
_entity_poly.entity_id
_entity_poly.type
_entity_poly.pdbx_seq_one_letter_code
_entity_poly.pdbx_strand_id
1 'polypeptide(L)'
;MFIYLLFIALNSAKYAVSTDSTQTTVVRLGQCYYIGSGIYVKAEEDGEGIRAYESNVCGNWVDKGKKSLSPTTRFEKDLPLYKYVIYDYMDAKNCKISEKGGHPLETLYKECQKEIVGSTKSEIKDGIISRTYYLTTSDCTGISQSLNKIELNKCNLVGDEYITYSQGAYEIFAFLALLLVCLF
;
A
#
# COMPACT_ATOMS: atom_id res chain seq x y z
N MET A 1 19.25 0.57 -30.84
CA MET A 1 17.88 0.00 -30.94
C MET A 1 17.31 -0.46 -29.59
N PHE A 2 18.12 -0.97 -28.65
CA PHE A 2 17.68 -1.35 -27.30
C PHE A 2 17.23 -0.18 -26.41
N ILE A 3 17.79 1.02 -26.59
CA ILE A 3 17.48 2.21 -25.77
C ILE A 3 16.06 2.75 -26.06
N TYR A 4 15.56 2.64 -27.28
CA TYR A 4 14.21 3.10 -27.65
C TYR A 4 13.09 2.19 -27.12
N LEU A 5 13.36 0.89 -26.94
CA LEU A 5 12.42 -0.04 -26.30
C LEU A 5 12.32 0.18 -24.79
N LEU A 6 13.37 0.72 -24.16
CA LEU A 6 13.34 1.07 -22.74
C LEU A 6 12.40 2.27 -22.45
N PHE A 7 12.25 3.19 -23.40
CA PHE A 7 11.39 4.37 -23.25
C PHE A 7 9.89 4.09 -23.44
N ILE A 8 9.51 2.99 -24.11
CA ILE A 8 8.09 2.64 -24.35
C ILE A 8 7.46 1.96 -23.12
N ALA A 9 8.27 1.48 -22.16
CA ALA A 9 7.79 0.71 -21.01
C ALA A 9 7.72 1.49 -19.68
N LEU A 10 8.03 2.80 -19.67
CA LEU A 10 7.71 3.64 -18.51
C LEU A 10 6.24 4.02 -18.58
N ASN A 11 5.36 3.03 -18.41
CA ASN A 11 4.00 3.29 -18.00
C ASN A 11 4.13 3.91 -16.60
N SER A 12 4.16 5.24 -16.51
CA SER A 12 4.30 5.95 -15.24
C SER A 12 3.22 5.39 -14.32
N ALA A 13 3.63 4.80 -13.19
CA ALA A 13 2.69 4.26 -12.24
C ALA A 13 1.63 5.33 -11.95
N LYS A 14 0.36 4.94 -11.99
CA LYS A 14 -0.75 5.82 -11.64
C LYS A 14 -1.49 5.15 -10.50
N TYR A 15 -1.81 5.92 -9.48
CA TYR A 15 -2.38 5.44 -8.24
C TYR A 15 -3.76 6.07 -8.05
N ALA A 16 -4.73 5.29 -7.60
CA ALA A 16 -5.89 5.81 -6.90
C ALA A 16 -5.51 5.95 -5.43
N VAL A 17 -5.42 7.18 -4.95
CA VAL A 17 -5.06 7.52 -3.56
C VAL A 17 -6.32 7.98 -2.85
N SER A 18 -6.75 7.21 -1.84
CA SER A 18 -7.87 7.55 -0.99
C SER A 18 -7.36 8.00 0.38
N THR A 19 -7.68 9.22 0.79
CA THR A 19 -7.27 9.76 2.09
C THR A 19 -8.50 10.15 2.90
N ASP A 20 -8.74 9.46 4.00
CA ASP A 20 -9.72 9.89 5.01
C ASP A 20 -9.02 10.58 6.19
N SER A 21 -9.76 10.90 7.26
CA SER A 21 -9.20 11.59 8.42
C SER A 21 -8.16 10.78 9.20
N THR A 22 -8.05 9.48 8.94
CA THR A 22 -7.32 8.50 9.75
C THR A 22 -6.31 7.68 8.97
N GLN A 23 -6.49 7.49 7.67
CA GLN A 23 -5.62 6.64 6.86
C GLN A 23 -5.53 7.11 5.41
N THR A 24 -4.47 6.66 4.74
CA THR A 24 -4.31 6.80 3.29
C THR A 24 -4.11 5.43 2.67
N THR A 25 -5.08 4.98 1.88
CA THR A 25 -4.97 3.74 1.11
C THR A 25 -4.59 4.05 -0.32
N VAL A 26 -3.79 3.18 -0.93
CA VAL A 26 -3.32 3.35 -2.30
C VAL A 26 -3.53 2.10 -3.11
N VAL A 27 -3.98 2.28 -4.35
CA VAL A 27 -4.14 1.22 -5.34
C VAL A 27 -3.43 1.66 -6.61
N ARG A 28 -2.38 0.95 -7.00
CA ARG A 28 -1.77 1.14 -8.31
C ARG A 28 -2.73 0.65 -9.40
N LEU A 29 -3.06 1.52 -10.34
CA LEU A 29 -3.93 1.18 -11.45
C LEU A 29 -3.27 0.12 -12.36
N GLY A 30 -4.07 -0.84 -12.79
CA GLY A 30 -3.63 -2.00 -13.57
C GLY A 30 -3.03 -3.14 -12.74
N GLN A 31 -2.77 -2.93 -11.44
CA GLN A 31 -2.17 -3.91 -10.57
C GLN A 31 -3.20 -4.92 -10.04
N CYS A 32 -2.77 -6.18 -9.87
CA CYS A 32 -3.56 -7.24 -9.26
C CYS A 32 -3.40 -7.23 -7.73
N TYR A 33 -4.49 -7.02 -6.99
CA TYR A 33 -4.52 -6.99 -5.54
C TYR A 33 -5.32 -8.16 -4.98
N TYR A 34 -4.79 -8.83 -3.97
CA TYR A 34 -5.49 -9.86 -3.21
C TYR A 34 -6.41 -9.22 -2.16
N ILE A 35 -7.69 -9.61 -2.14
CA ILE A 35 -8.68 -9.09 -1.19
C ILE A 35 -9.27 -10.17 -0.28
N GLY A 36 -8.61 -11.32 -0.19
CA GLY A 36 -9.02 -12.42 0.68
C GLY A 36 -9.79 -13.52 -0.04
N SER A 37 -9.86 -14.70 0.58
CA SER A 37 -10.66 -15.84 0.11
C SER A 37 -10.40 -16.27 -1.33
N GLY A 38 -9.16 -16.14 -1.80
CA GLY A 38 -8.80 -16.48 -3.18
C GLY A 38 -9.26 -15.48 -4.23
N ILE A 39 -9.72 -14.30 -3.84
CA ILE A 39 -10.25 -13.27 -4.75
C ILE A 39 -9.20 -12.19 -4.98
N TYR A 40 -9.07 -11.80 -6.25
CA TYR A 40 -8.20 -10.74 -6.73
C TYR A 40 -9.01 -9.65 -7.41
N VAL A 41 -8.57 -8.42 -7.26
CA VAL A 41 -9.15 -7.25 -7.91
C VAL A 41 -8.12 -6.45 -8.67
N LYS A 42 -8.58 -5.72 -9.68
CA LYS A 42 -7.80 -4.73 -10.42
C LYS A 42 -8.68 -3.53 -10.70
N ALA A 43 -8.11 -2.34 -10.66
CA ALA A 43 -8.78 -1.12 -11.08
C ALA A 43 -8.02 -0.47 -12.23
N GLU A 44 -8.75 0.08 -13.20
CA GLU A 44 -8.24 0.91 -14.28
C GLU A 44 -8.94 2.27 -14.26
N GLU A 45 -8.28 3.32 -14.72
CA GLU A 45 -8.92 4.63 -14.88
C GLU A 45 -9.93 4.59 -16.04
N ASP A 46 -11.13 5.13 -15.80
CA ASP A 46 -12.20 5.23 -16.79
C ASP A 46 -12.84 6.63 -16.66
N GLY A 47 -12.28 7.61 -17.38
CA GLY A 47 -12.65 9.01 -17.25
C GLY A 47 -12.40 9.55 -15.85
N GLU A 48 -13.43 10.12 -15.21
CA GLU A 48 -13.36 10.62 -13.82
C GLU A 48 -13.53 9.51 -12.75
N GLY A 49 -13.74 8.26 -13.19
CA GLY A 49 -13.99 7.11 -12.33
C GLY A 49 -12.96 6.02 -12.50
N ILE A 50 -13.22 4.88 -11.86
CA ILE A 50 -12.49 3.63 -12.12
C ILE A 50 -13.40 2.62 -12.81
N ARG A 51 -12.82 1.75 -13.62
CA ARG A 51 -13.43 0.48 -14.02
C ARG A 51 -12.82 -0.63 -13.17
N ALA A 52 -13.67 -1.37 -12.48
CA ALA A 52 -13.26 -2.40 -11.53
C ALA A 52 -13.35 -3.78 -12.15
N TYR A 53 -12.38 -4.63 -11.84
CA TYR A 53 -12.33 -6.01 -12.28
C TYR A 53 -12.07 -6.94 -11.11
N GLU A 54 -12.56 -8.16 -11.21
CA GLU A 54 -12.37 -9.21 -10.21
C GLU A 54 -12.09 -10.54 -10.89
N SER A 55 -11.34 -11.40 -10.21
CA SER A 55 -11.03 -12.75 -10.66
C SER A 55 -10.55 -13.60 -9.47
N ASN A 56 -10.42 -14.91 -9.68
CA ASN A 56 -9.77 -15.83 -8.74
C ASN A 56 -8.28 -16.04 -9.04
N VAL A 57 -7.76 -15.39 -10.07
CA VAL A 57 -6.35 -15.37 -10.50
C VAL A 57 -5.97 -13.96 -10.96
N CYS A 58 -4.68 -13.66 -11.13
CA CYS A 58 -4.24 -12.36 -11.65
C CYS A 58 -4.36 -12.29 -13.18
N GLY A 59 -5.58 -12.44 -13.68
CA GLY A 59 -5.94 -12.54 -15.09
C GLY A 59 -7.40 -12.96 -15.24
N ASN A 60 -7.85 -13.22 -16.47
CA ASN A 60 -9.24 -13.64 -16.75
C ASN A 60 -10.29 -12.74 -16.08
N TRP A 61 -10.05 -11.44 -16.16
CA TRP A 61 -10.78 -10.42 -15.43
C TRP A 61 -12.26 -10.38 -15.80
N VAL A 62 -13.13 -10.47 -14.79
CA VAL A 62 -14.56 -10.19 -14.91
C VAL A 62 -14.77 -8.71 -14.64
N ASP A 63 -15.29 -8.00 -15.64
CA ASP A 63 -15.66 -6.59 -15.52
C ASP A 63 -16.82 -6.43 -14.54
N LYS A 64 -16.61 -5.63 -13.49
CA LYS A 64 -17.62 -5.28 -12.48
C LYS A 64 -18.24 -3.92 -12.73
N GLY A 65 -17.90 -3.30 -13.87
CA GLY A 65 -18.41 -2.03 -14.33
C GLY A 65 -17.62 -0.82 -13.83
N LYS A 66 -18.11 0.34 -14.27
CA LYS A 66 -17.59 1.65 -13.88
C LYS A 66 -18.12 2.06 -12.52
N LYS A 67 -17.24 2.61 -11.69
CA LYS A 67 -17.55 3.21 -10.39
C LYS A 67 -17.03 4.64 -10.36
N SER A 68 -17.85 5.56 -9.87
CA SER A 68 -17.39 6.91 -9.55
C SER A 68 -16.38 6.87 -8.41
N LEU A 69 -15.41 7.79 -8.42
CA LEU A 69 -14.49 7.95 -7.30
C LEU A 69 -15.24 8.48 -6.07
N SER A 70 -14.79 8.06 -4.88
CA SER A 70 -15.15 8.73 -3.63
C SER A 70 -14.63 10.17 -3.65
N PRO A 71 -15.29 11.14 -2.99
CA PRO A 71 -14.78 12.51 -2.85
C PRO A 71 -13.39 12.60 -2.20
N THR A 72 -12.96 11.57 -1.49
CA THR A 72 -11.64 11.47 -0.83
C THR A 72 -10.57 10.80 -1.70
N THR A 73 -10.96 10.29 -2.87
CA THR A 73 -10.07 9.57 -3.79
C THR A 73 -9.69 10.45 -4.97
N ARG A 74 -8.40 10.47 -5.29
CA ARG A 74 -7.87 11.14 -6.48
C ARG A 74 -6.84 10.27 -7.19
N PHE A 75 -6.64 10.54 -8.47
CA PHE A 75 -5.56 9.93 -9.22
C PHE A 75 -4.26 10.71 -9.04
N GLU A 76 -3.20 10.02 -8.64
CA GLU A 76 -1.86 10.60 -8.46
C GLU A 76 -0.84 9.80 -9.29
N LYS A 77 0.23 10.48 -9.76
CA LYS A 77 1.34 9.82 -10.46
C LYS A 77 2.40 9.28 -9.51
N ASP A 78 2.47 9.87 -8.32
CA ASP A 78 3.42 9.52 -7.28
C ASP A 78 2.65 9.13 -6.02
N LEU A 79 3.28 8.31 -5.17
CA LEU A 79 2.73 8.04 -3.85
C LEU A 79 2.88 9.30 -2.97
N PRO A 80 1.88 9.63 -2.14
CA PRO A 80 2.00 10.73 -1.20
C PRO A 80 3.10 10.44 -0.18
N LEU A 81 3.68 11.46 0.45
CA LEU A 81 4.73 11.27 1.45
C LEU A 81 4.24 10.37 2.60
N TYR A 82 4.99 9.29 2.86
CA TYR A 82 4.75 8.33 3.93
C TYR A 82 6.04 7.98 4.68
N LYS A 83 5.89 7.46 5.89
CA LYS A 83 6.96 6.98 6.76
C LYS A 83 7.17 5.47 6.64
N TYR A 84 6.06 4.73 6.53
CA TYR A 84 6.03 3.29 6.27
C TYR A 84 4.70 2.89 5.64
N VAL A 85 4.65 1.67 5.11
CA VAL A 85 3.49 1.03 4.52
C VAL A 85 3.10 -0.18 5.36
N ILE A 86 1.80 -0.37 5.59
CA ILE A 86 1.24 -1.64 6.01
C ILE A 86 0.78 -2.38 4.76
N TYR A 87 1.30 -3.60 4.61
CA TYR A 87 0.81 -4.55 3.63
C TYR A 87 -0.14 -5.51 4.31
N ASP A 88 -1.38 -5.52 3.85
CA ASP A 88 -2.42 -6.43 4.32
C ASP A 88 -2.60 -7.58 3.32
N TYR A 89 -2.26 -8.78 3.79
CA TYR A 89 -2.37 -10.04 3.05
C TYR A 89 -3.70 -10.74 3.32
N MET A 90 -4.63 -10.12 4.06
CA MET A 90 -5.93 -10.66 4.42
C MET A 90 -5.75 -12.03 5.10
N ASP A 91 -6.43 -13.07 4.62
CA ASP A 91 -6.33 -14.45 5.11
C ASP A 91 -5.14 -15.25 4.53
N ALA A 92 -4.24 -14.62 3.74
CA ALA A 92 -3.10 -15.31 3.13
C ALA A 92 -1.96 -15.55 4.15
N LYS A 93 -1.96 -16.76 4.71
CA LYS A 93 -1.06 -17.20 5.79
C LYS A 93 0.42 -16.92 5.50
N ASN A 94 1.13 -16.54 6.56
CA ASN A 94 2.57 -16.21 6.52
C ASN A 94 2.90 -15.05 5.56
N CYS A 95 1.92 -14.20 5.25
CA CYS A 95 2.09 -13.06 4.36
C CYS A 95 2.59 -13.51 2.98
N LYS A 96 2.00 -14.58 2.46
CA LYS A 96 2.35 -15.19 1.17
C LYS A 96 1.10 -15.34 0.31
N ILE A 97 1.01 -14.52 -0.72
CA ILE A 97 0.03 -14.69 -1.79
C ILE A 97 0.56 -15.73 -2.76
N SER A 98 -0.25 -16.76 -3.05
CA SER A 98 0.14 -17.88 -3.91
C SER A 98 0.18 -17.49 -5.39
N GLU A 99 -0.67 -16.55 -5.80
CA GLU A 99 -0.79 -16.13 -7.19
C GLU A 99 0.39 -15.26 -7.62
N LYS A 100 1.00 -15.63 -8.74
CA LYS A 100 2.11 -14.87 -9.31
C LYS A 100 1.62 -13.50 -9.78
N GLY A 101 2.17 -12.44 -9.20
CA GLY A 101 1.81 -11.06 -9.51
C GLY A 101 0.67 -10.51 -8.64
N GLY A 102 0.11 -11.33 -7.73
CA GLY A 102 -0.80 -10.84 -6.71
C GLY A 102 -0.07 -10.01 -5.68
N HIS A 103 -0.67 -8.89 -5.28
CA HIS A 103 -0.10 -7.96 -4.29
C HIS A 103 -1.04 -7.80 -3.10
N PRO A 104 -0.49 -7.64 -1.88
CA PRO A 104 -1.28 -7.28 -0.71
C PRO A 104 -1.84 -5.86 -0.85
N LEU A 105 -2.89 -5.54 -0.08
CA LEU A 105 -3.41 -4.17 -0.01
C LEU A 105 -2.41 -3.26 0.71
N GLU A 106 -2.37 -1.99 0.32
CA GLU A 106 -1.38 -1.02 0.80
C GLU A 106 -2.04 0.14 1.54
N THR A 107 -1.64 0.33 2.79
CA THR A 107 -2.01 1.51 3.60
C THR A 107 -0.75 2.28 3.97
N LEU A 108 -0.70 3.54 3.56
CA LEU A 108 0.40 4.46 3.83
C LEU A 108 0.19 5.17 5.16
N TYR A 109 1.24 5.19 5.99
CA TYR A 109 1.25 5.88 7.27
C TYR A 109 2.28 6.99 7.30
N LYS A 110 1.87 8.18 7.72
CA LYS A 110 2.75 9.32 7.93
C LYS A 110 3.52 9.21 9.24
N GLU A 111 4.50 10.09 9.43
CA GLU A 111 5.21 10.20 10.71
C GLU A 111 4.28 10.61 11.85
N CYS A 112 3.36 11.56 11.59
CA CYS A 112 2.27 11.88 12.49
C CYS A 112 0.94 11.56 11.81
N GLN A 113 0.16 10.68 12.42
CA GLN A 113 -1.13 10.24 11.92
C GLN A 113 -2.22 10.64 12.91
N LYS A 114 -3.25 11.35 12.43
CA LYS A 114 -4.44 11.60 13.23
C LYS A 114 -5.26 10.32 13.36
N GLU A 115 -5.80 10.07 14.54
CA GLU A 115 -6.72 8.96 14.82
C GLU A 115 -8.13 9.51 15.08
N ILE A 116 -9.11 8.62 15.29
CA ILE A 116 -10.47 9.04 15.70
C ILE A 116 -10.42 9.87 16.98
N VAL A 117 -9.64 9.39 17.95
CA VAL A 117 -9.32 10.08 19.19
C VAL A 117 -7.82 10.19 19.27
N GLY A 118 -7.27 11.40 19.34
CA GLY A 118 -5.82 11.59 19.46
C GLY A 118 -5.04 11.45 18.15
N SER A 119 -3.76 11.10 18.29
CA SER A 119 -2.81 10.93 17.19
C SER A 119 -1.68 9.96 17.55
N THR A 120 -1.07 9.38 16.52
CA THR A 120 0.03 8.44 16.63
C THR A 120 1.27 9.02 15.94
N LYS A 121 2.36 9.19 16.68
CA LYS A 121 3.69 9.48 16.11
C LYS A 121 4.43 8.18 15.85
N SER A 122 5.03 8.05 14.67
CA SER A 122 5.80 6.88 14.26
C SER A 122 7.25 7.23 13.95
N GLU A 123 8.17 6.59 14.64
CA GLU A 123 9.61 6.70 14.42
C GLU A 123 10.17 5.35 13.99
N ILE A 124 11.19 5.33 13.15
CA ILE A 124 11.81 4.10 12.68
C ILE A 124 13.30 4.14 12.97
N LYS A 125 13.78 3.15 13.71
CA LYS A 125 15.19 3.00 14.06
C LYS A 125 15.54 1.52 14.17
N ASP A 126 16.68 1.12 13.60
CA ASP A 126 17.22 -0.24 13.70
C ASP A 126 16.22 -1.34 13.29
N GLY A 127 15.44 -1.09 12.22
CA GLY A 127 14.45 -2.05 11.74
C GLY A 127 13.16 -2.13 12.56
N ILE A 128 12.97 -1.24 13.53
CA ILE A 128 11.82 -1.21 14.44
C ILE A 128 11.04 0.09 14.27
N ILE A 129 9.73 -0.02 14.10
CA ILE A 129 8.78 1.10 14.20
C ILE A 129 8.41 1.27 15.67
N SER A 130 8.63 2.46 16.22
CA SER A 130 8.11 2.90 17.51
C SER A 130 6.90 3.80 17.27
N ARG A 131 5.72 3.38 17.76
CA ARG A 131 4.47 4.14 17.69
C ARG A 131 4.12 4.70 19.06
N THR A 132 4.13 6.02 19.18
CA THR A 132 3.74 6.73 20.40
C THR A 132 2.35 7.34 20.22
N TYR A 133 1.42 6.99 21.09
CA TYR A 133 0.05 7.51 21.04
C TYR A 133 -0.11 8.71 21.98
N TYR A 134 -0.75 9.76 21.48
CA TYR A 134 -1.05 11.00 22.19
C TYR A 134 -2.56 11.16 22.29
N LEU A 135 -3.08 11.25 23.52
CA LEU A 135 -4.51 11.44 23.74
C LEU A 135 -4.90 12.89 23.47
N THR A 136 -6.06 13.10 22.85
CA THR A 136 -6.72 14.41 22.61
C THR A 136 -6.03 15.39 21.66
N THR A 137 -4.81 15.13 21.21
CA THR A 137 -4.10 15.97 20.24
C THR A 137 -4.10 15.34 18.85
N SER A 138 -4.12 16.17 17.80
CA SER A 138 -4.10 15.70 16.41
C SER A 138 -2.78 15.95 15.68
N ASP A 139 -1.82 16.57 16.38
CA ASP A 139 -0.53 17.02 15.86
C ASP A 139 0.65 16.23 16.47
N CYS A 140 0.37 15.12 17.15
CA CYS A 140 1.37 14.27 17.81
C CYS A 140 2.20 15.00 18.87
N THR A 141 1.61 15.99 19.53
CA THR A 141 2.20 16.68 20.68
C THR A 141 1.46 16.33 21.98
N GLY A 142 2.04 16.73 23.11
CA GLY A 142 1.41 16.57 24.42
C GLY A 142 1.81 15.30 25.15
N ILE A 143 0.93 14.83 26.05
CA ILE A 143 1.21 13.70 26.94
C ILE A 143 1.03 12.38 26.19
N SER A 144 2.12 11.63 26.05
CA SER A 144 2.08 10.28 25.49
C SER A 144 1.45 9.30 26.47
N GLN A 145 0.59 8.41 25.98
CA GLN A 145 -0.03 7.36 26.82
C GLN A 145 0.58 5.99 26.65
N SER A 146 1.00 5.64 25.43
CA SER A 146 1.53 4.31 25.14
C SER A 146 2.58 4.36 24.06
N LEU A 147 3.46 3.35 24.11
CA LEU A 147 4.49 3.08 23.13
C LEU A 147 4.33 1.63 22.67
N ASN A 148 4.12 1.44 21.37
CA ASN A 148 4.12 0.13 20.73
C ASN A 148 5.36 0.01 19.84
N LYS A 149 6.02 -1.16 19.85
CA LYS A 149 7.17 -1.45 19.00
C LYS A 149 6.85 -2.59 18.05
N ILE A 150 7.10 -2.36 16.77
CA ILE A 150 6.77 -3.27 15.67
C ILE A 150 8.02 -3.50 14.84
N GLU A 151 8.40 -4.74 14.61
CA GLU A 151 9.53 -5.07 13.73
C GLU A 151 9.12 -5.01 12.26
N LEU A 152 9.96 -4.37 11.43
CA LEU A 152 9.75 -4.30 9.99
C LEU A 152 9.94 -5.67 9.32
N ASN A 153 9.25 -5.86 8.20
CA ASN A 153 9.36 -7.01 7.31
C ASN A 153 9.11 -8.37 7.98
N LYS A 154 8.46 -8.38 9.15
CA LYS A 154 7.95 -9.58 9.80
C LYS A 154 6.46 -9.73 9.53
N CYS A 155 6.04 -10.96 9.30
CA CYS A 155 4.64 -11.30 9.18
C CYS A 155 4.00 -11.41 10.56
N ASN A 156 2.95 -10.64 10.79
CA ASN A 156 2.21 -10.61 12.04
C ASN A 156 0.76 -11.01 11.77
N LEU A 157 0.14 -11.73 12.71
CA LEU A 157 -1.30 -11.94 12.73
C LEU A 157 -1.93 -10.88 13.64
N VAL A 158 -2.79 -10.02 13.10
CA VAL A 158 -3.51 -8.98 13.84
C VAL A 158 -4.99 -9.18 13.61
N GLY A 159 -5.72 -9.59 14.64
CA GLY A 159 -7.08 -10.11 14.46
C GLY A 159 -7.03 -11.37 13.59
N ASP A 160 -7.72 -11.33 12.46
CA ASP A 160 -7.78 -12.41 11.47
C ASP A 160 -6.94 -12.13 10.20
N GLU A 161 -6.19 -11.03 10.18
CA GLU A 161 -5.42 -10.55 9.03
C GLU A 161 -3.91 -10.78 9.21
N TYR A 162 -3.25 -11.20 8.13
CA TYR A 162 -1.80 -11.30 8.04
C TYR A 162 -1.22 -10.00 7.49
N ILE A 163 -0.36 -9.33 8.26
CA ILE A 163 0.18 -8.03 7.88
C ILE A 163 1.71 -7.98 7.99
N THR A 164 2.32 -7.13 7.15
CA THR A 164 3.73 -6.74 7.29
C THR A 164 3.87 -5.22 7.28
N TYR A 165 4.94 -4.72 7.87
CA TYR A 165 5.28 -3.30 7.91
C TYR A 165 6.58 -3.07 7.15
N SER A 166 6.62 -2.11 6.24
CA SER A 166 7.80 -1.82 5.40
C SER A 166 8.10 -0.33 5.31
N GLN A 167 9.38 0.03 5.20
CA GLN A 167 9.81 1.41 4.93
C GLN A 167 9.66 1.83 3.45
N GLY A 168 9.50 0.87 2.54
CA GLY A 168 9.36 1.13 1.11
C GLY A 168 8.15 0.45 0.51
N ALA A 169 7.56 1.08 -0.49
CA ALA A 169 6.62 0.46 -1.41
C ALA A 169 7.33 -0.69 -2.18
N TYR A 170 6.60 -1.76 -2.55
CA TYR A 170 7.14 -3.02 -3.10
C TYR A 170 8.01 -2.80 -4.35
N GLU A 171 7.77 -1.69 -5.06
CA GLU A 171 8.46 -1.30 -6.29
C GLU A 171 9.89 -0.82 -6.09
N ILE A 172 10.26 -0.30 -4.91
CA ILE A 172 11.61 0.22 -4.66
C ILE A 172 12.63 -0.93 -4.66
N PHE A 173 12.24 -2.13 -4.23
CA PHE A 173 13.14 -3.28 -4.15
C PHE A 173 13.39 -3.95 -5.51
N ALA A 174 12.41 -3.94 -6.42
CA ALA A 174 12.57 -4.53 -7.76
C ALA A 174 13.53 -3.73 -8.64
N PHE A 175 13.52 -2.40 -8.56
CA PHE A 175 14.42 -1.54 -9.34
C PHE A 175 15.90 -1.63 -8.88
N LEU A 176 16.15 -1.74 -7.57
CA LEU A 176 17.51 -1.92 -7.04
C LEU A 176 18.14 -3.25 -7.47
N ALA A 177 17.37 -4.33 -7.49
CA ALA A 177 17.86 -5.63 -7.96
C ALA A 177 18.18 -5.62 -9.46
N LEU A 178 17.37 -4.95 -10.28
CA LEU A 178 17.59 -4.81 -11.74
C LEU A 178 18.81 -3.95 -12.07
N LEU A 179 19.05 -2.87 -11.32
CA LEU A 179 20.25 -2.04 -11.49
C LEU A 179 21.53 -2.81 -11.16
N LEU A 180 21.51 -3.68 -10.16
CA LEU A 180 22.65 -4.53 -9.83
C LEU A 180 22.96 -5.56 -10.93
N VAL A 181 21.93 -6.15 -11.55
CA VAL A 181 22.11 -7.10 -12.66
C VAL A 181 22.62 -6.42 -13.94
N CYS A 182 22.32 -5.15 -14.16
CA CYS A 182 22.83 -4.37 -15.29
C CYS A 182 24.23 -3.77 -15.07
N LEU A 183 24.78 -3.87 -13.85
CA LEU A 183 26.12 -3.40 -13.49
C LEU A 183 27.19 -4.51 -13.52
N PHE A 184 26.78 -5.76 -13.80
CA PHE A 184 27.64 -6.92 -14.06
C PHE A 184 27.36 -7.48 -15.46
#